data_AF-A0A075GXM7-F1
#
_entry.id   AF-A0A075GXM7-F1
#
_cell.length_a   1.000
_cell.length_b   1.000
_cell.length_c   1.000
_cell.angle_alpha   90.00
_cell.angle_beta   90.00
_cell.angle_gamma   90.00
#
_symmetry.space_group_name_H-M   'P 1'
#
loop_
_entity.id
_entity.type
_entity.pdbx_description
1 polymer ?
#
loop_
_entity_poly.entity_id
_entity_poly.type
_entity_poly.pdbx_seq_one_letter_code
_entity_poly.pdbx_strand_id
1 'polypeptide(L)' 'MDTCYYCGLEIEMPFECNYCKDKFCSEHRLPENHRCVKLHLIRAKRFGEKKVIRGSGTGRQDNIFKKIIRKLKR' A
#
# COMPACT_ATOMS: atom_id res chain seq x y z
N MET A 1 28.85 -3.47 5.65
CA MET A 1 27.83 -4.48 5.28
C MET A 1 26.65 -4.33 6.21
N ASP A 2 25.44 -4.32 5.67
CA ASP A 2 24.22 -4.49 6.47
C ASP A 2 23.82 -5.97 6.44
N THR A 3 23.12 -6.44 7.47
CA THR A 3 22.65 -7.83 7.57
C THR A 3 21.13 -7.86 7.62
N CYS A 4 20.52 -8.85 6.98
CA CYS A 4 19.09 -9.07 7.07
C CYS A 4 18.70 -9.42 8.50
N TYR A 5 17.83 -8.62 9.13
CA TYR A 5 17.40 -8.89 10.51
C TYR A 5 16.62 -10.21 10.66
N TYR A 6 16.09 -10.75 9.55
CA TYR A 6 15.33 -12.00 9.55
C TYR A 6 16.17 -13.24 9.27
N CYS A 7 17.02 -13.22 8.23
CA CYS A 7 17.80 -14.40 7.82
C CYS A 7 19.31 -14.30 8.07
N GLY A 8 19.81 -13.15 8.53
CA GLY A 8 21.23 -12.94 8.83
C GLY A 8 22.16 -12.82 7.62
N LEU A 9 21.64 -12.90 6.39
CA LEU A 9 22.44 -12.73 5.17
C LEU A 9 23.03 -11.32 5.10
N GLU A 10 24.27 -11.21 4.64
CA GLU A 10 24.89 -9.93 4.30
C GLU A 10 24.23 -9.35 3.05
N ILE A 11 23.94 -8.05 3.08
CA ILE A 11 23.22 -7.35 2.03
C ILE A 11 24.01 -6.09 1.66
N GLU A 12 24.28 -5.93 0.38
CA GLU A 12 24.87 -4.69 -0.15
C GLU A 12 23.83 -3.57 -0.27
N MET A 13 22.58 -3.92 -0.59
CA MET A 13 21.47 -2.97 -0.73
C MET A 13 20.30 -3.35 0.21
N PRO A 14 20.26 -2.81 1.43
CA PRO A 14 19.22 -3.12 2.40
C PRO A 14 17.88 -2.45 2.04
N PHE A 15 16.78 -3.17 2.26
CA PHE A 15 15.43 -2.62 2.21
C PHE A 15 14.94 -2.31 3.62
N GLU A 16 14.60 -1.05 3.89
CA GLU A 16 14.00 -0.64 5.16
C GLU A 16 12.48 -0.85 5.14
N CYS A 17 11.95 -1.54 6.15
CA CYS A 17 10.51 -1.68 6.31
C CYS A 17 9.88 -0.39 6.85
N ASN A 18 8.91 0.19 6.12
CA ASN A 18 8.20 1.41 6.55
C ASN A 18 7.46 1.29 7.90
N TYR A 19 7.24 0.07 8.37
CA TYR A 19 6.49 -0.20 9.59
C TYR A 19 7.39 -0.47 10.79
N CYS A 20 8.29 -1.45 10.72
CA CYS A 20 9.18 -1.82 11.83
C CYS A 20 10.54 -1.13 11.80
N LYS A 21 10.91 -0.48 10.69
CA LYS A 21 12.17 0.28 10.52
C LYS A 21 13.46 -0.55 10.52
N ASP A 22 13.33 -1.87 10.46
CA ASP A 22 14.46 -2.79 10.30
C ASP A 22 14.84 -2.97 8.82
N LYS A 23 16.07 -3.45 8.60
CA LYS A 23 16.67 -3.71 7.29
C LYS A 23 16.56 -5.19 6.89
N PHE A 24 16.16 -5.44 5.64
CA PHE A 24 15.93 -6.78 5.09
C PHE A 24 16.52 -6.94 3.69
N CYS A 25 16.75 -8.19 3.29
CA CYS A 25 17.17 -8.53 1.92
C CYS A 25 15.99 -8.48 0.93
N SER A 26 16.28 -8.63 -0.36
CA SER A 26 15.28 -8.59 -1.44
C SER A 26 14.12 -9.59 -1.25
N GLU A 27 14.40 -10.75 -0.67
CA GLU A 27 13.40 -11.79 -0.37
C GLU A 27 12.53 -11.42 0.83
N HIS A 28 13.10 -10.77 1.84
CA HIS A 28 12.42 -10.46 3.09
C HIS A 28 11.91 -9.01 3.17
N ARG A 29 11.95 -8.24 2.08
CA ARG A 29 11.52 -6.82 2.06
C ARG A 29 10.03 -6.61 2.38
N LEU A 30 9.18 -7.60 2.10
CA LEU A 30 7.73 -7.54 2.33
C LEU A 30 7.39 -7.82 3.80
N PRO A 31 6.45 -7.08 4.42
CA PRO A 31 6.04 -7.32 5.81
C PRO A 31 5.58 -8.74 6.13
N GLU A 32 5.05 -9.44 5.13
CA GLU A 32 4.60 -10.83 5.24
C GLU A 32 5.78 -11.82 5.28
N ASN A 33 6.88 -11.50 4.60
CA ASN A 33 8.03 -12.39 4.45
C ASN A 33 8.94 -12.36 5.69
N HIS A 34 9.05 -11.22 6.39
CA HIS A 34 9.83 -11.13 7.63
C HIS A 34 8.98 -11.16 8.91
N ARG A 35 7.69 -11.54 8.82
CA ARG A 35 6.75 -11.57 9.96
C ARG A 35 6.75 -10.26 10.77
N CYS A 36 6.54 -9.14 10.08
CA CYS A 36 6.59 -7.81 10.69
C CYS A 36 5.73 -7.72 11.96
N VAL A 37 6.25 -7.15 13.04
CA VAL A 37 5.51 -6.99 14.31
C VAL A 37 4.22 -6.20 14.10
N LYS A 38 4.23 -5.22 13.20
CA LYS A 38 3.07 -4.37 12.87
C LYS A 38 2.15 -4.99 11.80
N LEU A 39 2.36 -6.25 11.41
CA LEU A 39 1.55 -6.91 10.37
C LEU A 39 0.06 -6.94 10.71
N HIS A 40 -0.29 -7.10 11.99
CA HIS A 40 -1.66 -7.05 12.47
C HIS A 40 -2.32 -5.67 12.24
N LEU A 41 -1.61 -4.58 12.51
CA LEU A 41 -2.08 -3.21 12.26
C LEU A 41 -2.30 -2.94 10.76
N ILE A 42 -1.39 -3.45 9.91
CA ILE A 42 -1.49 -3.31 8.46
C ILE A 42 -2.75 -4.01 7.94
N ARG A 43 -3.02 -5.24 8.41
CA ARG A 43 -4.21 -5.99 8.03
C ARG A 43 -5.49 -5.33 8.53
N ALA A 44 -5.51 -4.85 9.77
CA ALA A 44 -6.67 -4.16 10.35
C ALA A 44 -7.07 -2.91 9.54
N LYS A 45 -6.09 -2.10 9.08
CA LYS A 45 -6.37 -0.94 8.21
C LYS A 45 -7.01 -1.34 6.88
N ARG A 46 -6.60 -2.46 6.28
CA ARG A 46 -7.14 -2.93 4.99
C ARG A 46 -8.59 -3.40 5.06
N PHE A 47 -9.07 -3.85 6.22
CA PHE A 47 -10.46 -4.29 6.36
C PHE A 47 -11.48 -3.13 6.32
N GLY A 48 -11.07 -1.90 6.61
CA GLY A 48 -11.93 -0.70 6.55
C GLY A 48 -11.88 0.07 5.22
N GLU A 49 -10.82 -0.08 4.43
CA GLU A 49 -10.62 0.69 3.19
C GLU A 49 -10.87 -0.16 1.93
N LYS A 50 -12.15 -0.38 1.59
CA LYS A 50 -12.52 -0.83 0.24
C LYS A 50 -12.39 0.32 -0.76
N LYS A 51 -11.19 0.58 -1.29
CA LYS A 51 -10.99 1.24 -2.60
C LYS A 51 -9.77 0.67 -3.31
N VAL A 52 -9.88 -0.56 -3.82
CA VAL A 52 -9.01 -1.03 -4.90
C VAL A 52 -9.69 -0.64 -6.21
N ILE A 53 -9.50 0.61 -6.65
CA ILE A 53 -9.75 0.98 -8.05
C ILE A 53 -8.41 0.77 -8.76
N ARG A 54 -8.18 -0.43 -9.30
CA ARG A 54 -7.05 -0.65 -10.23
C ARG A 54 -7.46 -0.12 -11.61
N GLY A 55 -7.26 1.19 -11.80
CA GLY A 55 -7.41 1.86 -13.09
C GLY A 55 -6.07 2.38 -13.57
N SER A 56 -5.32 1.56 -14.29
CA SER A 56 -4.33 2.03 -15.26
C SER A 56 -5.11 2.72 -16.39
N GLY A 57 -5.08 4.06 -16.43
CA GLY A 57 -5.70 4.83 -17.52
C GLY A 57 -6.13 6.23 -17.09
N THR A 58 -5.39 7.22 -17.54
CA THR A 58 -5.78 8.64 -17.55
C THR A 58 -7.10 8.85 -18.29
N GLY A 59 -8.10 9.44 -17.63
CA GLY A 59 -9.20 10.17 -18.29
C GLY A 59 -10.59 9.54 -18.24
N ARG A 60 -11.45 10.06 -17.35
CA ARG A 60 -12.87 10.35 -17.63
C ARG A 60 -13.45 11.17 -16.47
N GLN A 61 -13.73 12.45 -16.71
CA GLN A 61 -14.46 13.28 -15.74
C GLN A 61 -15.95 12.96 -15.87
N ASP A 62 -16.44 12.06 -15.03
CA ASP A 62 -17.85 11.67 -15.06
C ASP A 62 -18.70 12.71 -14.32
N ASN A 63 -19.22 13.64 -15.11
CA ASN A 63 -20.17 14.71 -14.77
C ASN A 63 -21.54 14.17 -14.30
N ILE A 64 -21.57 13.39 -13.23
CA ILE A 64 -22.79 12.78 -12.66
C ILE A 64 -23.69 13.81 -11.96
N PHE A 65 -23.15 14.96 -11.52
CA PHE A 65 -23.93 16.01 -10.84
C PHE A 65 -24.69 16.98 -11.76
N LYS A 66 -24.43 17.01 -13.08
CA LYS A 66 -25.01 18.04 -13.98
C LYS A 66 -26.35 17.69 -14.63
N LYS A 67 -26.91 16.49 -14.42
CA LYS A 67 -28.14 16.06 -15.13
C LYS A 67 -29.46 16.27 -14.36
N ILE A 68 -29.42 16.62 -13.07
CA ILE A 68 -30.64 16.76 -12.24
C ILE A 68 -31.15 18.23 -12.16
N ILE A 69 -30.32 19.23 -12.46
CA ILE A 69 -30.71 20.65 -12.32
C ILE A 69 -31.15 21.28 -13.66
N ARG A 70 -32.01 20.59 -14.42
CA ARG A 70 -32.51 21.10 -15.72
C ARG A 70 -34.02 21.17 -15.86
N LYS A 71 -34.79 21.06 -14.77
CA LYS A 71 -36.26 21.00 -14.87
C LYS A 71 -37.05 21.78 -13.81
N LEU A 72 -36.48 22.85 -13.24
CA LEU A 72 -37.23 23.74 -12.33
C LEU A 72 -36.84 25.22 -12.49
N LYS A 73 -36.99 25.74 -13.72
CA LYS A 73 -37.16 27.18 -13.97
C LYS A 73 -37.88 27.35 -15.31
N ARG A 74 -39.20 27.20 -15.27
CA ARG A 74 -40.12 27.81 -16.24
C ARG A 74 -40.90 28.87 -15.48
#